data_AF-A0A246GKR5-F1
#
_entry.id   AF-A0A246GKR5-F1
#
_cell.length_a   1.000
_cell.length_b   1.000
_cell.length_c   1.000
_cell.angle_alpha   90.00
_cell.angle_beta   90.00
_cell.angle_gamma   90.00
#
_symmetry.space_group_name_H-M   'P 1'
#
loop_
_entity.id
_entity.type
_entity.pdbx_description
1 polymer ?
#
loop_
_entity_poly.entity_id
_entity_poly.type
_entity_poly.pdbx_seq_one_letter_code
_entity_poly.pdbx_strand_id
1 'polypeptide(L)'
;MRKIFFVLFLSLLTSCSDDKKIDEPQVTIGDNYDKKAMLTNWAENIIIPAYKNYQIEVNKLYEEANSFKQNPTTDNLNKVRTSWFNSYKAYQRVAMFKIGKSEDLYFVNHTNTYPVNVIEINKNINTEGYNLTSLTQFDKQGYPALDYMLYGLADTDNAILMFYTGAEAQKYATYLTALVTDLKNTADSLLNDWNTYKNTFISNTNNTSSGSVNLIVNAYIEYFEKHIRLGKVGYPAGKFSSGVQPNKVEGYFKKNISKILLNEAVKASVDFFNGKYFASNQTGPSLKSYLDHLNVQRNNKLLSTIINDQFSLIQIKNNALDNNFVNQISTDNNKMLEAYDAMQINVSYFKVDMLTALNIAVGYVDSDGD
;
A
#
# COMPACT_ATOMS: atom_id res chain seq x y z
N MET A 1 -35.74 28.44 58.70
CA MET A 1 -36.26 28.30 57.32
C MET A 1 -36.31 29.67 56.65
N ARG A 2 -35.37 29.96 55.76
CA ARG A 2 -35.39 31.10 54.83
C ARG A 2 -34.79 30.58 53.53
N LYS A 3 -35.62 30.33 52.53
CA LYS A 3 -35.19 29.94 51.18
C LYS A 3 -35.04 31.23 50.37
N ILE A 4 -33.80 31.56 50.01
CA ILE A 4 -33.45 32.62 49.08
C ILE A 4 -33.56 32.01 47.68
N PHE A 5 -34.47 32.53 46.85
CA PHE A 5 -34.59 32.17 45.44
C PHE A 5 -33.48 32.87 44.65
N PHE A 6 -32.54 32.10 44.13
CA PHE A 6 -31.58 32.57 43.14
C PHE A 6 -32.22 32.38 41.76
N VAL A 7 -32.61 33.47 41.12
CA VAL A 7 -33.04 33.49 39.71
C VAL A 7 -31.78 33.59 38.87
N LEU A 8 -31.36 32.48 38.25
CA LEU A 8 -30.27 32.46 37.29
C LEU A 8 -30.83 32.78 35.91
N PHE A 9 -30.43 33.94 35.38
CA PHE A 9 -30.79 34.44 34.06
C PHE A 9 -29.97 33.67 33.01
N LEU A 10 -30.58 32.69 32.34
CA LEU A 10 -29.95 31.93 31.27
C LEU A 10 -30.08 32.72 29.96
N SER A 11 -29.03 33.46 29.61
CA SER A 11 -28.90 34.13 28.33
C SER A 11 -28.72 33.09 27.21
N LEU A 12 -29.77 32.90 26.41
CA LEU A 12 -29.73 32.20 25.14
C LEU A 12 -28.88 33.00 24.14
N LEU A 13 -27.64 32.57 23.93
CA LEU A 13 -26.86 32.97 22.76
C LEU A 13 -27.25 32.04 21.61
N THR A 14 -28.17 32.51 20.77
CA THR A 14 -28.45 31.92 19.47
C THR A 14 -27.34 32.33 18.50
N SER A 15 -26.36 31.44 18.29
CA SER A 15 -25.44 31.53 17.15
C SER A 15 -26.04 30.75 15.99
N CYS A 16 -26.62 31.46 15.03
CA CYS A 16 -26.78 30.95 13.68
C CYS A 16 -25.40 30.99 13.01
N SER A 17 -24.77 29.83 12.86
CA SER A 17 -23.92 29.56 11.70
C SER A 17 -24.65 28.52 10.86
N ASP A 18 -24.82 28.82 9.57
CA ASP A 18 -25.40 27.91 8.59
C ASP A 18 -24.61 26.61 8.54
N ASP A 19 -25.04 25.63 9.35
CA ASP A 19 -24.67 24.24 9.21
C ASP A 19 -25.31 23.74 7.92
N LYS A 20 -24.58 23.88 6.80
CA LYS A 20 -24.76 22.95 5.70
C LYS A 20 -24.44 21.57 6.27
N LYS A 21 -25.48 20.87 6.73
CA LYS A 21 -25.42 19.44 6.99
C LYS A 21 -24.74 18.81 5.78
N ILE A 22 -23.57 18.21 5.99
CA ILE A 22 -22.97 17.36 4.98
C ILE A 22 -23.98 16.22 4.80
N ASP A 23 -24.59 16.14 3.62
CA ASP A 23 -25.59 15.12 3.33
C ASP A 23 -24.99 13.74 3.60
N GLU A 24 -25.47 13.07 4.65
CA GLU A 24 -25.11 11.68 4.93
C GLU A 24 -25.60 10.78 3.78
N PRO A 25 -24.81 9.75 3.42
CA PRO A 25 -25.19 8.85 2.34
C PRO A 25 -26.55 8.21 2.61
N GLN A 26 -27.48 8.35 1.67
CA GLN A 26 -28.81 7.73 1.76
C GLN A 26 -28.74 6.28 1.30
N VAL A 27 -29.09 5.33 2.18
CA VAL A 27 -29.29 3.91 1.84
C VAL A 27 -30.78 3.68 1.64
N THR A 28 -31.20 3.24 0.46
CA THR A 28 -32.63 3.16 0.10
C THR A 28 -33.15 1.73 -0.07
N ILE A 29 -32.30 0.71 0.11
CA ILE A 29 -32.61 -0.73 -0.05
C ILE A 29 -32.01 -1.50 1.13
N GLY A 30 -32.67 -2.57 1.58
CA GLY A 30 -32.14 -3.46 2.64
C GLY A 30 -30.91 -4.26 2.19
N ASP A 31 -30.05 -4.65 3.15
CA ASP A 31 -28.79 -5.37 2.88
C ASP A 31 -29.02 -6.86 2.60
N ASN A 32 -29.44 -7.21 1.37
CA ASN A 32 -29.53 -8.59 0.87
C ASN A 32 -28.50 -8.90 -0.23
N TYR A 33 -27.40 -8.15 -0.27
CA TYR A 33 -26.32 -8.33 -1.22
C TYR A 33 -25.62 -9.69 -1.01
N ASP A 34 -25.27 -10.36 -2.11
CA ASP A 34 -24.54 -11.64 -2.05
C ASP A 34 -23.05 -11.42 -1.71
N LYS A 35 -22.78 -11.21 -0.41
CA LYS A 35 -21.42 -11.06 0.13
C LYS A 35 -20.58 -12.31 -0.14
N LYS A 36 -21.18 -13.50 -0.19
CA LYS A 36 -20.45 -14.74 -0.47
C LYS A 36 -19.92 -14.73 -1.90
N ALA A 37 -20.73 -14.34 -2.89
CA ALA A 37 -20.27 -14.20 -4.27
C ALA A 37 -19.16 -13.16 -4.42
N MET A 38 -19.25 -12.04 -3.70
CA MET A 38 -18.18 -11.03 -3.67
C MET A 38 -16.88 -11.56 -3.04
N LEU A 39 -16.96 -12.23 -1.89
CA LEU A 39 -15.80 -12.84 -1.24
C LEU A 39 -15.17 -13.93 -2.12
N THR A 40 -15.99 -14.73 -2.81
CA THR A 40 -15.51 -15.70 -3.81
C THR A 40 -14.76 -15.00 -4.93
N ASN A 41 -15.32 -13.92 -5.49
CA ASN A 41 -14.65 -13.15 -6.54
C ASN A 41 -13.31 -12.58 -6.07
N TRP A 42 -13.28 -11.95 -4.89
CA TRP A 42 -12.06 -11.41 -4.32
C TRP A 42 -11.01 -12.49 -4.10
N ALA A 43 -11.36 -13.63 -3.50
CA ALA A 43 -10.40 -14.68 -3.24
C ALA A 43 -9.89 -15.33 -4.52
N GLU A 44 -10.79 -15.80 -5.39
CA GLU A 44 -10.45 -16.68 -6.52
C GLU A 44 -9.96 -15.94 -7.76
N ASN A 45 -10.49 -14.74 -8.02
CA ASN A 45 -10.20 -14.01 -9.26
C ASN A 45 -9.25 -12.82 -9.05
N ILE A 46 -9.00 -12.40 -7.80
CA ILE A 46 -8.16 -11.24 -7.49
C ILE A 46 -6.97 -11.61 -6.62
N ILE A 47 -7.21 -11.99 -5.36
CA ILE A 47 -6.17 -12.13 -4.34
C ILE A 47 -5.24 -13.31 -4.65
N ILE A 48 -5.78 -14.53 -4.84
CA ILE A 48 -4.96 -15.71 -5.11
C ILE A 48 -4.16 -15.56 -6.42
N PRO A 49 -4.77 -15.14 -7.55
CA PRO A 49 -4.02 -14.90 -8.78
C PRO A 49 -2.94 -13.81 -8.62
N ALA A 50 -3.21 -12.74 -7.86
CA ALA A 50 -2.22 -11.70 -7.60
C ALA A 50 -1.03 -12.23 -6.79
N TYR A 51 -1.28 -13.02 -5.72
CA TYR A 51 -0.20 -13.66 -4.97
C TYR A 51 0.58 -14.69 -5.80
N LYS A 52 -0.08 -15.41 -6.71
CA LYS A 52 0.60 -16.30 -7.66
C LYS A 52 1.53 -15.52 -8.60
N ASN A 53 1.08 -14.40 -9.16
CA ASN A 53 1.94 -13.55 -9.97
C ASN A 53 3.10 -12.98 -9.14
N TYR A 54 2.82 -12.50 -7.92
CA TYR A 54 3.86 -12.02 -7.02
C TYR A 54 4.94 -13.06 -6.74
N GLN A 55 4.54 -14.30 -6.42
CA GLN A 55 5.46 -15.42 -6.22
C GLN A 55 6.31 -15.70 -7.48
N ILE A 56 5.71 -15.69 -8.67
CA ILE A 56 6.43 -15.91 -9.94
C ILE A 56 7.52 -14.85 -10.12
N GLU A 57 7.18 -13.57 -9.95
CA GLU A 57 8.15 -12.48 -10.13
C GLU A 57 9.27 -12.51 -9.07
N VAL A 58 8.95 -12.86 -7.82
CA VAL A 58 9.96 -13.00 -6.76
C VAL A 58 10.86 -14.23 -6.99
N ASN A 59 10.32 -15.35 -7.48
CA ASN A 59 11.12 -16.50 -7.88
C ASN A 59 12.08 -16.13 -9.02
N LYS A 60 11.63 -15.32 -9.98
CA LYS A 60 12.49 -14.82 -11.05
C LYS A 60 13.60 -13.91 -10.51
N LEU A 61 13.29 -13.03 -9.55
CA LEU A 61 14.30 -12.24 -8.85
C LEU A 61 15.31 -13.13 -8.12
N TYR A 62 14.87 -14.19 -7.45
CA TYR A 62 15.73 -15.16 -6.78
C TYR A 62 16.70 -15.86 -7.74
N GLU A 63 16.22 -16.31 -8.89
CA GLU A 63 17.07 -16.93 -9.93
C GLU A 63 18.15 -15.97 -10.45
N GLU A 64 17.76 -14.73 -10.78
CA GLU A 64 18.69 -13.74 -11.32
C GLU A 64 19.69 -13.25 -10.26
N ALA A 65 19.28 -13.13 -8.99
CA ALA A 65 20.18 -12.79 -7.89
C ALA A 65 21.23 -13.88 -7.64
N ASN A 66 20.85 -15.16 -7.71
CA ASN A 66 21.81 -16.27 -7.60
C ASN A 66 22.73 -16.35 -8.82
N SER A 67 22.23 -16.08 -10.02
CA SER A 67 23.04 -15.99 -11.23
C SER A 67 24.06 -14.86 -11.16
N PHE A 68 23.65 -13.69 -10.65
CA PHE A 68 24.55 -12.55 -10.41
C PHE A 68 25.60 -12.86 -9.35
N LYS A 69 25.23 -13.52 -8.23
CA LYS A 69 26.18 -13.97 -7.21
C LYS A 69 27.27 -14.90 -7.77
N GLN A 70 26.90 -15.80 -8.69
CA GLN A 70 27.86 -16.73 -9.30
C GLN A 70 28.75 -16.07 -10.36
N ASN A 71 28.22 -15.09 -11.09
CA ASN A 71 28.92 -14.40 -12.17
C ASN A 71 28.56 -12.90 -12.18
N PRO A 72 29.22 -12.09 -11.35
CA PRO A 72 28.93 -10.66 -11.20
C PRO A 72 29.45 -9.86 -12.39
N THR A 73 28.67 -9.83 -13.46
CA THR A 73 28.89 -9.01 -14.66
C THR A 73 27.86 -7.88 -14.75
N THR A 74 28.12 -6.86 -15.56
CA THR A 74 27.15 -5.80 -15.86
C THR A 74 25.83 -6.36 -16.41
N ASP A 75 25.90 -7.38 -17.27
CA ASP A 75 24.71 -8.02 -17.83
C ASP A 75 23.86 -8.70 -16.74
N ASN A 76 24.50 -9.44 -15.84
CA ASN A 76 23.78 -10.12 -14.75
C ASN A 76 23.30 -9.12 -13.68
N LEU A 77 24.03 -8.03 -13.44
CA LEU A 77 23.55 -6.90 -12.62
C LEU A 77 22.26 -6.31 -13.20
N ASN A 78 22.21 -6.10 -14.52
CA ASN A 78 21.02 -5.56 -15.18
C ASN A 78 19.84 -6.54 -15.18
N LYS A 79 20.08 -7.86 -15.24
CA LYS A 79 19.02 -8.87 -15.09
C LYS A 79 18.41 -8.86 -13.69
N VAL A 80 19.24 -8.89 -12.63
CA VAL A 80 18.72 -8.84 -11.25
C VAL A 80 17.97 -7.52 -10.98
N ARG A 81 18.46 -6.40 -11.50
CA ARG A 81 17.78 -5.09 -11.46
C ARG A 81 16.42 -5.09 -12.15
N THR A 82 16.32 -5.74 -13.32
CA THR A 82 15.06 -5.86 -14.07
C THR A 82 14.05 -6.71 -13.30
N SER A 83 14.47 -7.89 -12.82
CA SER A 83 13.61 -8.78 -12.04
C SER A 83 13.21 -8.15 -10.70
N TRP A 84 14.09 -7.37 -10.06
CA TRP A 84 13.79 -6.62 -8.85
C TRP A 84 12.66 -5.63 -9.08
N PHE A 85 12.74 -4.86 -10.16
CA PHE A 85 11.71 -3.88 -10.44
C PHE A 85 10.36 -4.54 -10.82
N ASN A 86 10.39 -5.67 -11.54
CA ASN A 86 9.17 -6.40 -11.88
C ASN A 86 8.50 -7.00 -10.65
N SER A 87 9.24 -7.64 -9.75
CA SER A 87 8.68 -8.16 -8.49
C SER A 87 8.21 -7.04 -7.56
N TYR A 88 8.90 -5.89 -7.57
CA TYR A 88 8.46 -4.73 -6.79
C TYR A 88 7.13 -4.14 -7.30
N LYS A 89 6.90 -4.11 -8.62
CA LYS A 89 5.59 -3.76 -9.18
C LYS A 89 4.52 -4.79 -8.81
N ALA A 90 4.84 -6.09 -8.86
CA ALA A 90 3.91 -7.14 -8.44
C ALA A 90 3.55 -7.04 -6.96
N TYR A 91 4.50 -6.66 -6.10
CA TYR A 91 4.24 -6.35 -4.68
C TYR A 91 3.16 -5.25 -4.52
N GLN A 92 3.21 -4.18 -5.32
CA GLN A 92 2.21 -3.11 -5.27
C GLN A 92 0.78 -3.61 -5.50
N ARG A 93 0.61 -4.78 -6.14
CA ARG A 93 -0.70 -5.39 -6.42
C ARG A 93 -1.25 -6.27 -5.31
N VAL A 94 -0.42 -6.66 -4.34
CA VAL A 94 -0.81 -7.60 -3.26
C VAL A 94 -0.74 -6.98 -1.87
N ALA A 95 0.03 -5.91 -1.70
CA ALA A 95 0.32 -5.30 -0.40
C ALA A 95 -0.91 -4.78 0.38
N MET A 96 -2.04 -4.51 -0.30
CA MET A 96 -3.27 -4.08 0.36
C MET A 96 -4.01 -5.22 1.09
N PHE A 97 -3.70 -6.48 0.80
CA PHE A 97 -4.40 -7.65 1.35
C PHE A 97 -3.82 -8.09 2.70
N LYS A 98 -3.82 -7.17 3.68
CA LYS A 98 -3.38 -7.42 5.06
C LYS A 98 -4.44 -8.23 5.82
N ILE A 99 -4.50 -9.53 5.52
CA ILE A 99 -5.37 -10.50 6.18
C ILE A 99 -4.67 -11.87 6.22
N GLY A 100 -5.01 -12.68 7.22
CA GLY A 100 -4.45 -14.03 7.39
C GLY A 100 -2.93 -13.95 7.55
N LYS A 101 -2.19 -14.79 6.83
CA LYS A 101 -0.72 -14.84 6.94
C LYS A 101 -0.02 -13.51 6.62
N SER A 102 -0.63 -12.63 5.84
CA SER A 102 -0.07 -11.30 5.56
C SER A 102 0.03 -10.43 6.81
N GLU A 103 -0.90 -10.58 7.75
CA GLU A 103 -0.89 -9.84 9.01
C GLU A 103 0.16 -10.42 9.97
N ASP A 104 0.20 -11.75 10.12
CA ASP A 104 1.18 -12.46 10.96
C ASP A 104 2.63 -12.13 10.59
N LEU A 105 2.89 -11.99 9.29
CA LEU A 105 4.21 -11.69 8.74
C LEU A 105 4.55 -10.20 8.74
N TYR A 106 3.63 -9.33 9.17
CA TYR A 106 3.78 -7.87 9.01
C TYR A 106 4.16 -7.49 7.58
N PHE A 107 3.52 -8.12 6.59
CA PHE A 107 4.02 -8.23 5.21
C PHE A 107 4.52 -6.90 4.63
N VAL A 108 3.76 -5.81 4.79
CA VAL A 108 4.13 -4.48 4.28
C VAL A 108 5.41 -3.96 4.92
N ASN A 109 5.53 -4.01 6.25
CA ASN A 109 6.73 -3.57 6.97
C ASN A 109 7.93 -4.49 6.69
N HIS A 110 7.68 -5.79 6.63
CA HIS A 110 8.70 -6.80 6.36
C HIS A 110 9.30 -6.66 4.97
N THR A 111 8.49 -6.33 3.96
CA THR A 111 8.95 -6.28 2.57
C THR A 111 9.27 -4.89 2.03
N ASN A 112 8.76 -3.83 2.65
CA ASN A 112 8.82 -2.50 2.06
C ASN A 112 8.86 -1.34 3.07
N THR A 113 9.70 -1.43 4.10
CA THR A 113 9.97 -0.30 4.99
C THR A 113 10.99 0.65 4.38
N TYR A 114 10.59 1.89 4.13
CA TYR A 114 11.46 2.99 3.70
C TYR A 114 11.20 4.24 4.57
N PRO A 115 12.24 5.04 4.92
CA PRO A 115 13.64 4.93 4.51
C PRO A 115 14.33 3.69 5.07
N VAL A 116 15.29 3.17 4.30
CA VAL A 116 16.14 2.07 4.73
C VAL A 116 17.30 2.60 5.60
N ASN A 117 17.76 1.81 6.55
CA ASN A 117 18.86 2.13 7.44
C ASN A 117 20.19 1.60 6.87
N VAL A 118 20.81 2.42 6.03
CA VAL A 118 22.08 2.09 5.35
C VAL A 118 23.21 1.74 6.33
N ILE A 119 23.26 2.42 7.49
CA ILE A 119 24.30 2.17 8.50
C ILE A 119 24.18 0.74 9.03
N GLU A 120 22.98 0.32 9.40
CA GLU A 120 22.76 -1.02 9.93
C GLU A 120 22.75 -2.10 8.83
N ILE A 121 22.40 -1.79 7.58
CA ILE A 121 22.65 -2.70 6.45
C ILE A 121 24.15 -2.98 6.32
N ASN A 122 24.98 -1.94 6.29
CA ASN A 122 26.43 -2.11 6.18
C ASN A 122 27.00 -2.88 7.38
N LYS A 123 26.43 -2.67 8.57
CA LYS A 123 26.75 -3.49 9.75
C LYS A 123 26.36 -4.96 9.56
N ASN A 124 25.15 -5.26 9.09
CA ASN A 124 24.71 -6.63 8.80
C ASN A 124 25.64 -7.31 7.77
N ILE A 125 26.06 -6.60 6.72
CA ILE A 125 27.00 -7.09 5.72
C ILE A 125 28.36 -7.40 6.35
N ASN A 126 28.86 -6.50 7.19
CA ASN A 126 30.19 -6.63 7.79
C ASN A 126 30.28 -7.71 8.88
N THR A 127 29.24 -7.87 9.68
CA THR A 127 29.21 -8.83 10.80
C THR A 127 28.70 -10.20 10.38
N GLU A 128 27.96 -10.29 9.26
CA GLU A 128 27.28 -11.50 8.78
C GLU A 128 26.32 -12.12 9.82
N GLY A 129 25.95 -11.34 10.84
CA GLY A 129 25.12 -11.76 11.97
C GLY A 129 23.79 -11.02 11.95
N TYR A 130 22.83 -11.52 11.16
CA TYR A 130 21.50 -10.94 11.03
C TYR A 130 20.42 -12.03 11.00
N ASN A 131 19.24 -11.70 11.55
CA ASN A 131 18.04 -12.53 11.43
C ASN A 131 16.92 -11.68 10.79
N LEU A 132 16.78 -11.79 9.47
CA LEU A 132 15.82 -11.01 8.68
C LEU A 132 14.37 -11.21 9.14
N THR A 133 14.03 -12.33 9.78
CA THR A 133 12.67 -12.57 10.33
C THR A 133 12.34 -11.71 11.58
N SER A 134 13.32 -11.02 12.16
CA SER A 134 13.10 -10.14 13.31
C SER A 134 12.46 -8.81 12.92
N LEU A 135 11.51 -8.33 13.71
CA LEU A 135 10.89 -7.00 13.56
C LEU A 135 11.92 -5.86 13.53
N THR A 136 13.05 -6.04 14.23
CA THR A 136 14.15 -5.05 14.25
C THR A 136 14.87 -4.93 12.91
N GLN A 137 14.59 -5.79 11.93
CA GLN A 137 15.23 -5.78 10.61
C GLN A 137 14.38 -5.15 9.51
N PHE A 138 13.15 -4.70 9.78
CA PHE A 138 12.25 -4.15 8.75
C PHE A 138 12.91 -3.04 7.91
N ASP A 139 13.59 -2.09 8.55
CA ASP A 139 14.33 -1.00 7.88
C ASP A 139 15.70 -1.44 7.31
N LYS A 140 16.02 -2.73 7.30
CA LYS A 140 17.31 -3.28 6.82
C LYS A 140 17.11 -4.31 5.71
N GLN A 141 15.86 -4.53 5.27
CA GLN A 141 15.51 -5.61 4.35
C GLN A 141 14.50 -5.21 3.27
N GLY A 142 14.00 -6.20 2.54
CA GLY A 142 12.97 -6.02 1.52
C GLY A 142 13.42 -5.23 0.29
N TYR A 143 12.45 -4.70 -0.46
CA TYR A 143 12.71 -3.95 -1.69
C TYR A 143 13.58 -2.70 -1.49
N PRO A 144 13.43 -1.91 -0.41
CA PRO A 144 14.28 -0.74 -0.17
C PRO A 144 15.75 -1.09 0.12
N ALA A 145 16.01 -2.20 0.82
CA ALA A 145 17.39 -2.67 0.99
C ALA A 145 17.99 -3.17 -0.34
N LEU A 146 17.19 -3.84 -1.16
CA LEU A 146 17.62 -4.22 -2.52
C LEU A 146 17.88 -3.01 -3.41
N ASP A 147 17.10 -1.93 -3.29
CA ASP A 147 17.36 -0.66 -3.97
C ASP A 147 18.76 -0.11 -3.63
N TYR A 148 19.09 -0.07 -2.33
CA TYR A 148 20.43 0.31 -1.87
C TYR A 148 21.53 -0.62 -2.41
N MET A 149 21.35 -1.94 -2.30
CA MET A 149 22.36 -2.91 -2.75
C MET A 149 22.61 -2.83 -4.27
N LEU A 150 21.56 -2.55 -5.06
CA LEU A 150 21.65 -2.56 -6.53
C LEU A 150 21.98 -1.20 -7.15
N TYR A 151 21.73 -0.10 -6.45
CA TYR A 151 21.86 1.27 -6.99
C TYR A 151 22.52 2.27 -6.04
N GLY A 152 22.58 1.97 -4.73
CA GLY A 152 23.00 2.91 -3.68
C GLY A 152 24.42 2.71 -3.14
N LEU A 153 25.13 1.64 -3.55
CA LEU A 153 26.49 1.36 -3.07
C LEU A 153 27.55 2.34 -3.63
N ALA A 154 27.35 2.86 -4.84
CA ALA A 154 28.22 3.83 -5.49
C ALA A 154 27.50 4.56 -6.64
N ASP A 155 28.13 5.61 -7.19
CA ASP A 155 27.52 6.48 -8.20
C ASP A 155 27.46 5.88 -9.63
N THR A 156 28.24 4.83 -9.91
CA THR A 156 28.32 4.22 -11.25
C THR A 156 28.20 2.71 -11.17
N ASP A 157 27.68 2.09 -12.24
CA ASP A 157 27.53 0.64 -12.34
C ASP A 157 28.85 -0.10 -12.17
N ASN A 158 29.95 0.42 -12.72
CA ASN A 158 31.28 -0.18 -12.55
C ASN A 158 31.72 -0.12 -11.09
N ALA A 159 31.49 1.00 -10.40
CA ALA A 159 31.83 1.13 -8.98
C ALA A 159 30.95 0.24 -8.08
N ILE A 160 29.66 0.11 -8.40
CA ILE A 160 28.76 -0.85 -7.72
C ILE A 160 29.27 -2.28 -7.93
N LEU A 161 29.70 -2.62 -9.16
CA LEU A 161 30.19 -3.96 -9.46
C LEU A 161 31.45 -4.32 -8.66
N MET A 162 32.30 -3.35 -8.31
CA MET A 162 33.47 -3.58 -7.46
C MET A 162 33.11 -4.12 -6.07
N PHE A 163 31.92 -3.82 -5.54
CA PHE A 163 31.44 -4.42 -4.30
C PHE A 163 31.12 -5.91 -4.43
N TYR A 164 30.91 -6.41 -5.65
CA TYR A 164 30.57 -7.79 -5.95
C TYR A 164 31.72 -8.57 -6.61
N THR A 165 32.84 -7.92 -6.90
CA THR A 165 34.06 -8.55 -7.48
C THR A 165 35.32 -8.33 -6.65
N GLY A 166 35.30 -7.40 -5.69
CA GLY A 166 36.43 -7.08 -4.82
C GLY A 166 36.65 -8.05 -3.65
N ALA A 167 37.54 -7.68 -2.73
CA ALA A 167 37.94 -8.52 -1.60
C ALA A 167 36.77 -8.92 -0.67
N GLU A 168 35.79 -8.03 -0.49
CA GLU A 168 34.61 -8.26 0.36
C GLU A 168 33.39 -8.77 -0.42
N ALA A 169 33.56 -9.14 -1.71
CA ALA A 169 32.48 -9.51 -2.63
C ALA A 169 31.51 -10.56 -2.05
N GLN A 170 32.06 -11.55 -1.36
CA GLN A 170 31.27 -12.63 -0.79
C GLN A 170 30.24 -12.11 0.21
N LYS A 171 30.57 -11.11 1.03
CA LYS A 171 29.65 -10.56 2.05
C LYS A 171 28.47 -9.84 1.41
N TYR A 172 28.75 -8.98 0.41
CA TYR A 172 27.71 -8.26 -0.33
C TYR A 172 26.81 -9.20 -1.12
N ALA A 173 27.40 -10.20 -1.79
CA ALA A 173 26.65 -11.20 -2.53
C ALA A 173 25.79 -12.08 -1.60
N THR A 174 26.32 -12.48 -0.44
CA THR A 174 25.57 -13.22 0.58
C THR A 174 24.38 -12.40 1.08
N TYR A 175 24.58 -11.13 1.47
CA TYR A 175 23.49 -10.28 1.95
C TYR A 175 22.42 -10.06 0.89
N LEU A 176 22.82 -9.72 -0.35
CA LEU A 176 21.89 -9.58 -1.48
C LEU A 176 21.03 -10.84 -1.67
N THR A 177 21.65 -12.02 -1.68
CA THR A 177 20.89 -13.28 -1.82
C THR A 177 20.03 -13.61 -0.61
N ALA A 178 20.43 -13.23 0.61
CA ALA A 178 19.62 -13.41 1.80
C ALA A 178 18.34 -12.55 1.75
N LEU A 179 18.44 -11.29 1.35
CA LEU A 179 17.29 -10.40 1.16
C LEU A 179 16.28 -10.96 0.16
N VAL A 180 16.76 -11.46 -0.99
CA VAL A 180 15.88 -12.03 -2.01
C VAL A 180 15.27 -13.37 -1.58
N THR A 181 16.04 -14.20 -0.85
CA THR A 181 15.53 -15.47 -0.30
C THR A 181 14.41 -15.22 0.70
N ASP A 182 14.54 -14.19 1.53
CA ASP A 182 13.52 -13.81 2.49
C ASP A 182 12.21 -13.33 1.82
N LEU A 183 12.32 -12.49 0.77
CA LEU A 183 11.16 -12.12 -0.06
C LEU A 183 10.48 -13.35 -0.67
N LYS A 184 11.27 -14.31 -1.18
CA LYS A 184 10.76 -15.56 -1.76
C LYS A 184 10.00 -16.38 -0.72
N ASN A 185 10.59 -16.62 0.44
CA ASN A 185 9.96 -17.37 1.53
C ASN A 185 8.67 -16.70 2.02
N THR A 186 8.65 -15.36 2.05
CA THR A 186 7.45 -14.57 2.35
C THR A 186 6.37 -14.80 1.29
N ALA A 187 6.70 -14.66 0.00
CA ALA A 187 5.75 -14.88 -1.09
C ALA A 187 5.17 -16.30 -1.12
N ASP A 188 6.02 -17.31 -0.89
CA ASP A 188 5.61 -18.71 -0.80
C ASP A 188 4.66 -18.93 0.38
N SER A 189 4.97 -18.34 1.55
CA SER A 189 4.13 -18.46 2.75
C SER A 189 2.74 -17.85 2.55
N LEU A 190 2.65 -16.70 1.89
CA LEU A 190 1.39 -16.02 1.60
C LEU A 190 0.51 -16.84 0.65
N LEU A 191 1.08 -17.33 -0.45
CA LEU A 191 0.31 -18.12 -1.42
C LEU A 191 -0.14 -19.47 -0.82
N ASN A 192 0.73 -20.12 -0.04
CA ASN A 192 0.40 -21.39 0.61
C ASN A 192 -0.70 -21.24 1.65
N ASP A 193 -0.71 -20.15 2.42
CA ASP A 193 -1.78 -19.86 3.37
C ASP A 193 -3.13 -19.70 2.66
N TRP A 194 -3.17 -18.93 1.56
CA TRP A 194 -4.41 -18.74 0.82
C TRP A 194 -5.01 -20.03 0.27
N ASN A 195 -4.20 -21.04 -0.05
CA ASN A 195 -4.70 -22.35 -0.50
C ASN A 195 -5.55 -23.05 0.57
N THR A 196 -5.32 -22.78 1.86
CA THR A 196 -6.10 -23.37 2.97
C THR A 196 -7.09 -22.37 3.58
N TYR A 197 -6.75 -21.09 3.63
CA TYR A 197 -7.57 -20.02 4.23
C TYR A 197 -8.78 -19.63 3.38
N LYS A 198 -8.74 -19.85 2.06
CA LYS A 198 -9.79 -19.42 1.10
C LYS A 198 -11.22 -19.74 1.57
N ASN A 199 -11.50 -20.99 1.96
CA ASN A 199 -12.88 -21.39 2.30
C ASN A 199 -13.38 -20.74 3.59
N THR A 200 -12.48 -20.55 4.56
CA THR A 200 -12.75 -19.79 5.79
C THR A 200 -13.07 -18.34 5.46
N PHE A 201 -12.27 -17.72 4.59
CA PHE A 201 -12.50 -16.36 4.13
C PHE A 201 -13.86 -16.20 3.43
N ILE A 202 -14.19 -17.08 2.47
CA ILE A 202 -15.44 -17.00 1.68
C ILE A 202 -16.69 -17.25 2.54
N SER A 203 -16.63 -18.20 3.48
CA SER A 203 -17.79 -18.55 4.30
C SER A 203 -18.10 -17.52 5.39
N ASN A 204 -17.09 -16.75 5.81
CA ASN A 204 -17.21 -15.75 6.87
C ASN A 204 -17.84 -14.43 6.39
N THR A 205 -19.13 -14.50 6.09
CA THR A 205 -19.98 -13.39 5.59
C THR A 205 -20.59 -12.52 6.69
N ASN A 206 -20.15 -12.69 7.95
CA ASN A 206 -20.75 -11.98 9.07
C ASN A 206 -20.47 -10.46 9.01
N ASN A 207 -21.33 -9.68 9.69
CA ASN A 207 -21.23 -8.22 9.76
C ASN A 207 -20.45 -7.72 10.98
N THR A 208 -19.75 -8.59 11.70
CA THR A 208 -18.94 -8.20 12.85
C THR A 208 -17.52 -7.80 12.42
N SER A 209 -16.75 -7.18 13.31
CA SER A 209 -15.36 -6.78 13.03
C SER A 209 -14.46 -7.94 12.57
N SER A 210 -14.77 -9.19 12.90
CA SER A 210 -14.05 -10.39 12.44
C SER A 210 -14.54 -10.94 11.11
N GLY A 211 -15.57 -10.36 10.50
CA GLY A 211 -16.10 -10.76 9.19
C GLY A 211 -15.14 -10.44 8.05
N SER A 212 -15.06 -11.30 7.04
CA SER A 212 -14.08 -11.16 5.95
C SER A 212 -14.21 -9.84 5.19
N VAL A 213 -15.44 -9.36 5.00
CA VAL A 213 -15.69 -8.05 4.36
C VAL A 213 -15.16 -6.92 5.23
N ASN A 214 -15.46 -6.92 6.54
CA ASN A 214 -14.96 -5.92 7.48
C ASN A 214 -13.43 -5.85 7.51
N LEU A 215 -12.77 -7.01 7.62
CA LEU A 215 -11.31 -7.12 7.68
C LEU A 215 -10.66 -6.59 6.40
N ILE A 216 -11.08 -7.06 5.23
CA ILE A 216 -10.42 -6.70 3.97
C ILE A 216 -10.70 -5.25 3.56
N VAL A 217 -11.90 -4.72 3.87
CA VAL A 217 -12.21 -3.31 3.61
C VAL A 217 -11.35 -2.41 4.48
N ASN A 218 -11.21 -2.71 5.78
CA ASN A 218 -10.32 -1.94 6.65
C ASN A 218 -8.86 -2.00 6.20
N ALA A 219 -8.35 -3.20 5.85
CA ALA A 219 -7.00 -3.36 5.31
C ALA A 219 -6.79 -2.56 4.01
N TYR A 220 -7.77 -2.57 3.11
CA TYR A 220 -7.76 -1.82 1.86
C TYR A 220 -7.68 -0.31 2.08
N ILE A 221 -8.52 0.24 2.97
CA ILE A 221 -8.54 1.68 3.27
C ILE A 221 -7.25 2.07 4.00
N GLU A 222 -6.84 1.30 5.02
CA GLU A 222 -5.58 1.53 5.75
C GLU A 222 -4.40 1.60 4.77
N TYR A 223 -4.32 0.66 3.82
CA TYR A 223 -3.23 0.61 2.85
C TYR A 223 -3.24 1.82 1.92
N PHE A 224 -4.40 2.17 1.37
CA PHE A 224 -4.53 3.34 0.50
C PHE A 224 -4.17 4.64 1.24
N GLU A 225 -4.60 4.77 2.48
CA GLU A 225 -4.36 5.93 3.31
C GLU A 225 -2.90 6.06 3.75
N LYS A 226 -2.36 5.03 4.41
CA LYS A 226 -1.05 5.10 5.08
C LYS A 226 0.10 4.82 4.13
N HIS A 227 -0.05 3.86 3.23
CA HIS A 227 1.07 3.36 2.42
C HIS A 227 1.09 3.96 1.03
N ILE A 228 -0.06 4.29 0.43
CA ILE A 228 -0.10 4.96 -0.89
C ILE A 228 -0.08 6.48 -0.72
N ARG A 229 -1.15 7.06 -0.15
CA ARG A 229 -1.31 8.52 -0.04
C ARG A 229 -0.23 9.16 0.84
N LEU A 230 -0.09 8.69 2.09
CA LEU A 230 0.91 9.24 3.02
C LEU A 230 2.33 8.76 2.68
N GLY A 231 2.55 7.45 2.64
CA GLY A 231 3.88 6.85 2.44
C GLY A 231 4.59 7.30 1.17
N LYS A 232 3.95 7.14 0.00
CA LYS A 232 4.60 7.41 -1.30
C LYS A 232 4.60 8.88 -1.69
N VAL A 233 3.69 9.70 -1.15
CA VAL A 233 3.51 11.11 -1.58
C VAL A 233 3.56 12.08 -0.41
N GLY A 234 2.70 11.90 0.59
CA GLY A 234 2.57 12.83 1.71
C GLY A 234 3.87 13.08 2.48
N TYR A 235 4.51 12.02 2.98
CA TYR A 235 5.74 12.14 3.75
C TYR A 235 6.90 12.72 2.92
N PRO A 236 7.19 12.26 1.69
CA PRO A 236 8.19 12.91 0.83
C PRO A 236 7.93 14.40 0.58
N ALA A 237 6.67 14.77 0.35
CA ALA A 237 6.25 16.14 0.09
C ALA A 237 6.24 17.04 1.34
N GLY A 238 6.50 16.47 2.52
CA GLY A 238 6.62 17.20 3.78
C GLY A 238 5.33 17.32 4.60
N LYS A 239 4.24 16.60 4.27
CA LYS A 239 3.04 16.57 5.12
C LYS A 239 3.40 16.08 6.53
N PHE A 240 2.90 16.78 7.54
CA PHE A 240 3.20 16.54 8.97
C PHE A 240 4.68 16.68 9.36
N SER A 241 5.44 17.51 8.64
CA SER A 241 6.84 17.78 8.94
C SER A 241 7.22 19.22 8.62
N SER A 242 8.39 19.67 9.09
CA SER A 242 8.89 21.03 8.89
C SER A 242 9.56 21.27 7.52
N GLY A 243 9.41 20.37 6.57
CA GLY A 243 9.96 20.49 5.21
C GLY A 243 9.92 19.18 4.43
N VAL A 244 10.26 19.24 3.14
CA VAL A 244 10.30 18.06 2.27
C VAL A 244 11.26 17.00 2.81
N GLN A 245 10.96 15.72 2.57
CA GLN A 245 11.72 14.58 3.08
C GLN A 245 12.17 13.66 1.92
N PRO A 246 13.21 14.04 1.14
CA PRO A 246 13.63 13.26 -0.03
C PRO A 246 14.01 11.82 0.28
N ASN A 247 14.61 11.56 1.44
CA ASN A 247 14.98 10.22 1.90
C ASN A 247 13.78 9.29 2.15
N LYS A 248 12.56 9.82 2.28
CA LYS A 248 11.33 9.02 2.42
C LYS A 248 10.70 8.62 1.09
N VAL A 249 11.30 8.98 -0.05
CA VAL A 249 10.82 8.56 -1.36
C VAL A 249 11.03 7.05 -1.55
N GLU A 250 9.95 6.33 -1.92
CA GLU A 250 10.05 4.94 -2.32
C GLU A 250 10.86 4.80 -3.63
N GLY A 251 11.87 3.93 -3.64
CA GLY A 251 12.83 3.82 -4.74
C GLY A 251 13.88 4.95 -4.74
N TYR A 252 14.27 5.41 -3.55
CA TYR A 252 15.19 6.54 -3.32
C TYR A 252 16.52 6.43 -4.08
N PHE A 253 17.12 5.25 -4.17
CA PHE A 253 18.43 5.07 -4.82
C PHE A 253 18.28 4.95 -6.34
N LYS A 254 17.29 4.17 -6.80
CA LYS A 254 16.98 4.07 -8.23
C LYS A 254 16.49 5.40 -8.83
N LYS A 255 15.85 6.23 -8.00
CA LYS A 255 15.28 7.55 -8.28
C LYS A 255 14.10 7.54 -9.26
N ASN A 256 14.22 6.98 -10.45
CA ASN A 256 13.27 7.18 -11.55
C ASN A 256 12.11 6.16 -11.63
N ILE A 257 11.68 5.60 -10.49
CA ILE A 257 10.60 4.59 -10.45
C ILE A 257 9.44 4.95 -9.52
N SER A 258 9.55 5.99 -8.69
CA SER A 258 8.58 6.30 -7.63
C SER A 258 7.17 6.54 -8.17
N LYS A 259 7.05 7.25 -9.31
CA LYS A 259 5.75 7.42 -9.98
C LYS A 259 5.16 6.11 -10.47
N ILE A 260 5.99 5.22 -11.00
CA ILE A 260 5.53 3.93 -11.51
C ILE A 260 4.96 3.10 -10.36
N LEU A 261 5.69 3.00 -9.24
CA LEU A 261 5.22 2.28 -8.06
C LEU A 261 3.93 2.87 -7.47
N LEU A 262 3.81 4.21 -7.41
CA LEU A 262 2.58 4.89 -7.01
C LEU A 262 1.40 4.51 -7.91
N ASN A 263 1.58 4.59 -9.23
CA ASN A 263 0.53 4.30 -10.19
C ASN A 263 0.14 2.82 -10.21
N GLU A 264 1.08 1.90 -10.01
CA GLU A 264 0.78 0.47 -9.86
C GLU A 264 -0.09 0.20 -8.63
N ALA A 265 0.24 0.82 -7.48
CA ALA A 265 -0.52 0.67 -6.24
C ALA A 265 -1.93 1.27 -6.37
N VAL A 266 -2.05 2.50 -6.90
CA VAL A 266 -3.37 3.13 -7.14
C VAL A 266 -4.20 2.29 -8.09
N LYS A 267 -3.59 1.79 -9.19
CA LYS A 267 -4.29 0.94 -10.14
C LYS A 267 -4.78 -0.36 -9.49
N ALA A 268 -3.99 -0.96 -8.59
CA ALA A 268 -4.44 -2.11 -7.82
C ALA A 268 -5.68 -1.79 -6.97
N SER A 269 -5.69 -0.62 -6.33
CA SER A 269 -6.82 -0.17 -5.53
C SER A 269 -8.09 0.08 -6.37
N VAL A 270 -7.94 0.62 -7.59
CA VAL A 270 -9.05 0.77 -8.55
C VAL A 270 -9.57 -0.60 -9.00
N ASP A 271 -8.66 -1.49 -9.40
CA ASP A 271 -9.01 -2.82 -9.90
C ASP A 271 -9.77 -3.62 -8.81
N PHE A 272 -9.32 -3.57 -7.54
CA PHE A 272 -9.99 -4.20 -6.40
C PHE A 272 -11.38 -3.62 -6.11
N PHE A 273 -11.50 -2.28 -6.05
CA PHE A 273 -12.78 -1.60 -5.81
C PHE A 273 -13.85 -2.00 -6.83
N ASN A 274 -13.44 -2.17 -8.09
CA ASN A 274 -14.30 -2.54 -9.21
C ASN A 274 -14.45 -4.06 -9.41
N GLY A 275 -13.82 -4.89 -8.57
CA GLY A 275 -13.85 -6.35 -8.67
C GLY A 275 -13.27 -6.88 -9.98
N LYS A 276 -12.30 -6.18 -10.55
CA LYS A 276 -11.63 -6.58 -11.78
C LYS A 276 -10.77 -7.81 -11.54
N TYR A 277 -10.94 -8.81 -12.39
CA TYR A 277 -10.14 -10.04 -12.31
C TYR A 277 -8.68 -9.70 -12.60
N PHE A 278 -7.75 -10.30 -11.87
CA PHE A 278 -6.33 -9.96 -11.95
C PHE A 278 -5.76 -10.10 -13.37
N ALA A 279 -6.11 -11.19 -14.07
CA ALA A 279 -5.54 -11.56 -15.36
C ALA A 279 -6.43 -11.24 -16.57
N SER A 280 -7.52 -10.48 -16.40
CA SER A 280 -8.43 -10.19 -17.51
C SER A 280 -9.17 -8.86 -17.36
N ASN A 281 -9.94 -8.47 -18.36
CA ASN A 281 -10.83 -7.30 -18.29
C ASN A 281 -12.22 -7.62 -17.70
N GLN A 282 -12.46 -8.88 -17.29
CA GLN A 282 -13.71 -9.25 -16.64
C GLN A 282 -13.80 -8.61 -15.25
N THR A 283 -15.02 -8.31 -14.83
CA THR A 283 -15.36 -7.81 -13.49
C THR A 283 -16.39 -8.74 -12.86
N GLY A 284 -16.32 -8.91 -11.55
CA GLY A 284 -17.29 -9.65 -10.76
C GLY A 284 -17.85 -8.81 -9.62
N PRO A 285 -18.64 -9.42 -8.70
CA PRO A 285 -19.17 -8.73 -7.54
C PRO A 285 -18.05 -8.09 -6.70
N SER A 286 -18.28 -6.87 -6.22
CA SER A 286 -17.25 -5.94 -5.72
C SER A 286 -17.81 -4.89 -4.75
N LEU A 287 -16.93 -4.03 -4.21
CA LEU A 287 -17.35 -2.86 -3.43
C LEU A 287 -18.21 -1.92 -4.28
N LYS A 288 -17.82 -1.69 -5.54
CA LYS A 288 -18.63 -0.89 -6.48
C LYS A 288 -20.06 -1.45 -6.58
N SER A 289 -20.20 -2.73 -6.91
CA SER A 289 -21.54 -3.32 -7.10
C SER A 289 -22.32 -3.45 -5.80
N TYR A 290 -21.65 -3.55 -4.65
CA TYR A 290 -22.31 -3.53 -3.35
C TYR A 290 -22.89 -2.14 -3.04
N LEU A 291 -22.11 -1.08 -3.26
CA LEU A 291 -22.59 0.30 -3.13
C LEU A 291 -23.73 0.61 -4.12
N ASP A 292 -23.64 0.12 -5.35
CA ASP A 292 -24.71 0.26 -6.35
C ASP A 292 -25.99 -0.46 -5.90
N HIS A 293 -25.85 -1.67 -5.36
CA HIS A 293 -26.97 -2.47 -4.86
C HIS A 293 -27.70 -1.78 -3.71
N LEU A 294 -26.96 -1.17 -2.78
CA LEU A 294 -27.53 -0.37 -1.68
C LEU A 294 -28.07 0.99 -2.15
N ASN A 295 -27.85 1.34 -3.42
CA ASN A 295 -28.17 2.62 -4.03
C ASN A 295 -27.62 3.80 -3.21
N VAL A 296 -26.35 3.71 -2.79
CA VAL A 296 -25.70 4.73 -1.97
C VAL A 296 -25.45 5.96 -2.83
N GLN A 297 -26.05 7.09 -2.45
CA GLN A 297 -25.94 8.33 -3.22
C GLN A 297 -25.37 9.48 -2.40
N ARG A 298 -24.63 10.35 -3.09
CA ARG A 298 -24.19 11.67 -2.62
C ARG A 298 -24.45 12.69 -3.73
N ASN A 299 -25.11 13.80 -3.42
CA ASN A 299 -25.48 14.82 -4.41
C ASN A 299 -26.20 14.24 -5.65
N ASN A 300 -27.19 13.36 -5.45
CA ASN A 300 -27.95 12.67 -6.51
C ASN A 300 -27.10 11.83 -7.50
N LYS A 301 -25.92 11.39 -7.08
CA LYS A 301 -25.04 10.52 -7.87
C LYS A 301 -24.59 9.33 -7.04
N LEU A 302 -24.50 8.16 -7.67
CA LEU A 302 -24.00 6.96 -7.01
C LEU A 302 -22.60 7.20 -6.45
N LEU A 303 -22.40 6.88 -5.17
CA LEU A 303 -21.11 7.00 -4.49
C LEU A 303 -20.02 6.22 -5.22
N SER A 304 -20.37 5.05 -5.75
CA SER A 304 -19.46 4.22 -6.54
C SER A 304 -18.93 4.92 -7.80
N THR A 305 -19.74 5.81 -8.41
CA THR A 305 -19.35 6.61 -9.57
C THR A 305 -18.47 7.77 -9.13
N ILE A 306 -18.81 8.43 -8.01
CA ILE A 306 -18.00 9.52 -7.43
C ILE A 306 -16.58 9.02 -7.10
N ILE A 307 -16.46 7.86 -6.46
CA ILE A 307 -15.17 7.24 -6.13
C ILE A 307 -14.34 6.93 -7.40
N ASN A 308 -14.97 6.38 -8.44
CA ASN A 308 -14.27 6.06 -9.70
C ASN A 308 -13.85 7.31 -10.48
N ASP A 309 -14.66 8.37 -10.47
CA ASP A 309 -14.29 9.65 -11.06
C ASP A 309 -13.11 10.26 -10.31
N GLN A 310 -13.11 10.17 -8.99
CA GLN A 310 -11.99 10.63 -8.16
C GLN A 310 -10.72 9.81 -8.39
N PHE A 311 -10.83 8.48 -8.61
CA PHE A 311 -9.70 7.67 -9.05
C PHE A 311 -9.13 8.12 -10.40
N SER A 312 -10.00 8.52 -11.33
CA SER A 312 -9.57 9.07 -12.63
C SER A 312 -8.81 10.40 -12.45
N LEU A 313 -9.28 11.27 -11.54
CA LEU A 313 -8.58 12.51 -11.18
C LEU A 313 -7.22 12.23 -10.52
N ILE A 314 -7.14 11.26 -9.61
CA ILE A 314 -5.88 10.82 -9.00
C ILE A 314 -4.89 10.37 -10.08
N GLN A 315 -5.34 9.57 -11.05
CA GLN A 315 -4.49 9.11 -12.14
C GLN A 315 -3.96 10.29 -12.99
N ILE A 316 -4.81 11.28 -13.30
CA ILE A 316 -4.41 12.49 -14.01
C ILE A 316 -3.32 13.25 -13.23
N LYS A 317 -3.53 13.48 -11.93
CA LYS A 317 -2.56 14.18 -11.08
C LYS A 317 -1.25 13.42 -10.93
N ASN A 318 -1.30 12.11 -10.69
CA ASN A 318 -0.11 11.28 -10.58
C ASN A 318 0.68 11.26 -11.89
N ASN A 319 0.02 11.16 -13.05
CA ASN A 319 0.70 11.11 -14.35
C ASN A 319 1.45 12.41 -14.69
N ALA A 320 1.03 13.54 -14.12
CA ALA A 320 1.69 14.83 -14.27
C ALA A 320 2.98 14.98 -13.43
N LEU A 321 3.29 14.03 -12.54
CA LEU A 321 4.51 14.02 -11.74
C LEU A 321 5.72 13.54 -12.56
N ASP A 322 6.92 13.91 -12.13
CA ASP A 322 8.19 13.32 -12.58
C ASP A 322 8.25 11.83 -12.16
N ASN A 323 8.96 11.02 -12.94
CA ASN A 323 9.25 9.63 -12.55
C ASN A 323 10.10 9.55 -11.26
N ASN A 324 10.87 10.61 -10.97
CA ASN A 324 11.73 10.78 -9.82
C ASN A 324 11.14 11.77 -8.82
N PHE A 325 10.58 11.24 -7.73
CA PHE A 325 9.97 12.09 -6.70
C PHE A 325 10.99 12.91 -5.90
N VAL A 326 12.25 12.48 -5.81
CA VAL A 326 13.32 13.31 -5.23
C VAL A 326 13.53 14.58 -6.06
N ASN A 327 13.44 14.48 -7.39
CA ASN A 327 13.49 15.64 -8.28
C ASN A 327 12.17 16.43 -8.26
N GLN A 328 11.02 15.75 -8.22
CA GLN A 328 9.71 16.41 -8.20
C GLN A 328 9.54 17.34 -7.01
N ILE A 329 9.88 16.89 -5.79
CA ILE A 329 9.70 17.68 -4.57
C ILE A 329 10.65 18.90 -4.51
N SER A 330 11.82 18.84 -5.17
CA SER A 330 12.75 19.96 -5.20
C SER A 330 12.41 20.98 -6.29
N THR A 331 11.82 20.53 -7.39
CA THR A 331 11.51 21.38 -8.55
C THR A 331 10.09 21.96 -8.53
N ASP A 332 9.10 21.17 -8.10
CA ASP A 332 7.68 21.55 -8.10
C ASP A 332 6.90 20.68 -7.09
N ASN A 333 7.13 20.92 -5.79
CA ASN A 333 6.45 20.16 -4.73
C ASN A 333 4.91 20.34 -4.74
N ASN A 334 4.41 21.42 -5.32
CA ASN A 334 2.97 21.68 -5.37
C ASN A 334 2.21 20.56 -6.08
N LYS A 335 2.76 20.01 -7.17
CA LYS A 335 2.14 18.85 -7.85
C LYS A 335 2.06 17.60 -6.96
N MET A 336 3.04 17.38 -6.09
CA MET A 336 2.99 16.28 -5.13
C MET A 336 1.87 16.50 -4.10
N LEU A 337 1.72 17.73 -3.61
CA LEU A 337 0.64 18.09 -2.69
C LEU A 337 -0.74 17.96 -3.37
N GLU A 338 -0.89 18.36 -4.63
CA GLU A 338 -2.12 18.18 -5.40
C GLU A 338 -2.47 16.70 -5.61
N ALA A 339 -1.49 15.84 -5.90
CA ALA A 339 -1.68 14.40 -6.00
C ALA A 339 -2.11 13.79 -4.66
N TYR A 340 -1.49 14.24 -3.56
CA TYR A 340 -1.89 13.86 -2.20
C TYR A 340 -3.34 14.27 -1.88
N ASP A 341 -3.70 15.53 -2.16
CA ASP A 341 -5.03 16.07 -1.84
C ASP A 341 -6.10 15.35 -2.68
N ALA A 342 -5.81 15.01 -3.93
CA ALA A 342 -6.69 14.17 -4.75
C ALA A 342 -6.90 12.77 -4.14
N MET A 343 -5.86 12.13 -3.61
CA MET A 343 -6.00 10.84 -2.91
C MET A 343 -6.74 10.98 -1.56
N GLN A 344 -6.54 12.08 -0.85
CA GLN A 344 -7.23 12.36 0.42
C GLN A 344 -8.76 12.40 0.24
N ILE A 345 -9.26 12.97 -0.86
CA ILE A 345 -10.70 12.98 -1.14
C ILE A 345 -11.26 11.55 -1.22
N ASN A 346 -10.55 10.61 -1.86
CA ASN A 346 -10.98 9.21 -1.87
C ASN A 346 -10.92 8.56 -0.49
N VAL A 347 -9.90 8.85 0.32
CA VAL A 347 -9.85 8.39 1.72
C VAL A 347 -11.10 8.86 2.49
N SER A 348 -11.52 10.11 2.29
CA SER A 348 -12.75 10.63 2.91
C SER A 348 -14.00 9.89 2.43
N TYR A 349 -14.16 9.63 1.13
CA TYR A 349 -15.28 8.82 0.62
C TYR A 349 -15.27 7.40 1.17
N PHE A 350 -14.09 6.79 1.34
CA PHE A 350 -13.98 5.46 1.91
C PHE A 350 -14.42 5.44 3.37
N LYS A 351 -13.83 6.30 4.21
CA LYS A 351 -14.02 6.26 5.66
C LYS A 351 -15.38 6.77 6.11
N VAL A 352 -15.89 7.81 5.45
CA VAL A 352 -17.15 8.44 5.85
C VAL A 352 -18.31 7.74 5.16
N ASP A 353 -18.32 7.76 3.83
CA ASP A 353 -19.52 7.37 3.10
C ASP A 353 -19.62 5.85 2.92
N MET A 354 -18.54 5.21 2.46
CA MET A 354 -18.54 3.77 2.16
C MET A 354 -18.62 2.92 3.42
N LEU A 355 -17.81 3.18 4.46
CA LEU A 355 -17.88 2.41 5.71
C LEU A 355 -19.28 2.49 6.36
N THR A 356 -19.85 3.69 6.41
CA THR A 356 -21.22 3.91 6.93
C THR A 356 -22.24 3.13 6.12
N ALA A 357 -22.20 3.23 4.78
CA ALA A 357 -23.15 2.54 3.92
C ALA A 357 -23.06 1.00 4.01
N LEU A 358 -21.85 0.47 4.19
CA LEU A 358 -21.60 -0.97 4.34
C LEU A 358 -21.83 -1.47 5.78
N ASN A 359 -22.16 -0.59 6.72
CA ASN A 359 -22.26 -0.87 8.16
C ASN A 359 -20.98 -1.53 8.71
N ILE A 360 -19.82 -0.97 8.34
CA ILE A 360 -18.48 -1.41 8.73
C ILE A 360 -17.90 -0.36 9.69
N ALA A 361 -17.43 -0.78 10.86
CA ALA A 361 -16.70 0.09 11.77
C ALA A 361 -15.24 0.27 11.30
N VAL A 362 -14.67 1.45 11.57
CA VAL A 362 -13.24 1.71 11.39
C VAL A 362 -12.46 0.77 12.32
N GLY A 363 -11.57 -0.03 11.74
CA GLY A 363 -10.82 -1.10 12.40
C GLY A 363 -9.33 -0.83 12.58
N TYR A 364 -8.86 0.39 12.29
CA TYR A 364 -7.46 0.78 12.42
C TYR A 364 -7.33 2.20 12.99
N VAL A 365 -6.18 2.50 13.59
CA VAL A 365 -5.89 3.83 14.14
C VAL A 365 -5.60 4.80 13.01
N ASP A 366 -6.25 5.96 13.05
CA ASP A 366 -6.05 7.04 12.08
C ASP A 366 -4.61 7.55 12.06
N SER A 367 -4.23 8.14 10.93
CA SER A 367 -2.88 8.68 10.71
C SER A 367 -2.96 10.11 10.16
N ASP A 368 -3.98 10.83 10.61
CA ASP A 368 -4.23 12.25 10.35
C ASP A 368 -3.21 13.19 11.02
N GLY A 369 -2.28 12.63 11.80
CA GLY A 369 -1.18 13.38 12.41
C GLY A 369 -1.54 13.98 13.76
N ASP A 370 -2.68 13.55 14.33
CA ASP A 370 -3.22 13.86 15.65
C ASP A 370 -2.55 13.06 16.77
#